data_AF-A0A9P5V419-F1
#
_entry.id   AF-A0A9P5V419-F1
#
_cell.length_a   1.000
_cell.length_b   1.000
_cell.length_c   1.000
_cell.angle_alpha   90.00
_cell.angle_beta   90.00
_cell.angle_gamma   90.00
#
_symmetry.space_group_name_H-M   'P 1'
#
loop_
_entity.id
_entity.type
_entity.pdbx_description
1 polymer ?
#
loop_
_entity_poly.entity_id
_entity_poly.type
_entity_poly.pdbx_seq_one_letter_code
_entity_poly.pdbx_strand_id
1 'polypeptide(L)'
;MQAALDNVTQQLQMIRDLEVEEQDYITPLQTRSTDADGNYIFKGTFANQEERVRLHAVRLQIYTGYSSLLEYLAELAKHNSTLAEEHRFMVFQTMMMKRDRLWMEVRAYLKHGYGEIGMNATHVQRNNRLADDISATFDLPGRY
;
A
#
# COMPACT_ATOMS: atom_id res chain seq x y z
N MET A 1 28.34 3.81 7.44
CA MET A 1 28.10 2.54 6.73
C MET A 1 27.36 1.50 7.58
N GLN A 2 27.92 0.92 8.66
CA GLN A 2 27.23 -0.15 9.42
C GLN A 2 25.85 0.28 9.96
N ALA A 3 25.77 1.44 10.62
CA ALA A 3 24.49 1.97 11.11
C ALA A 3 23.44 2.22 10.01
N ALA A 4 23.86 2.59 8.79
CA ALA A 4 22.94 2.78 7.67
C ALA A 4 22.37 1.45 7.17
N LEU A 5 23.18 0.40 7.13
CA LEU A 5 22.75 -0.96 6.79
C LEU A 5 21.84 -1.55 7.87
N ASP A 6 22.16 -1.32 9.14
CA ASP A 6 21.33 -1.77 10.27
C ASP A 6 19.94 -1.12 10.22
N ASN A 7 19.86 0.20 9.95
CA ASN A 7 18.60 0.92 9.78
C ASN A 7 17.80 0.39 8.57
N VAL A 8 18.44 0.17 7.42
CA VAL A 8 17.79 -0.42 6.23
C VAL A 8 17.22 -1.80 6.56
N THR A 9 17.99 -2.64 7.25
CA THR A 9 17.59 -4.01 7.60
C THR A 9 16.41 -4.02 8.57
N GLN A 10 16.50 -3.23 9.65
CA GLN A 10 15.43 -3.11 10.63
C GLN A 10 14.14 -2.59 10.00
N GLN A 11 14.25 -1.59 9.14
CA GLN A 11 13.10 -1.00 8.45
C GLN A 11 12.43 -1.99 7.50
N LEU A 12 13.21 -2.74 6.71
CA LEU A 12 12.70 -3.79 5.84
C LEU A 12 11.97 -4.88 6.62
N GLN A 13 12.50 -5.29 7.77
CA GLN A 13 11.86 -6.30 8.60
C GLN A 13 10.51 -5.81 9.15
N MET A 14 10.48 -4.58 9.69
CA MET A 14 9.24 -3.98 10.18
C MET A 14 8.18 -3.86 9.08
N ILE A 15 8.57 -3.42 7.88
CA ILE A 15 7.65 -3.35 6.73
C ILE A 15 7.12 -4.74 6.40
N ARG A 16 7.97 -5.76 6.36
CA ARG A 16 7.56 -7.12 6.04
C ARG A 16 6.55 -7.68 7.04
N ASP A 17 6.75 -7.41 8.33
CA ASP A 17 5.80 -7.83 9.38
C ASP A 17 4.44 -7.15 9.21
N LEU A 18 4.44 -5.85 8.89
CA LEU A 18 3.22 -5.10 8.57
C LEU A 18 2.54 -5.60 7.29
N GLU A 19 3.30 -6.04 6.28
CA GLU A 19 2.74 -6.61 5.04
C GLU A 19 2.04 -7.94 5.28
N VAL A 20 2.52 -8.74 6.23
CA VAL A 20 1.80 -9.95 6.67
C VAL A 20 0.49 -9.55 7.36
N GLU A 21 0.54 -8.60 8.29
CA GLU A 21 -0.64 -8.09 8.98
C GLU A 21 -1.66 -7.48 7.98
N GLU A 22 -1.20 -6.78 6.94
CA GLU A 22 -2.05 -6.25 5.88
C GLU A 22 -2.87 -7.38 5.23
N GLN A 23 -2.26 -8.51 4.91
CA GLN A 23 -2.95 -9.64 4.27
C GLN A 23 -3.96 -10.31 5.19
N ASP A 24 -3.66 -10.36 6.50
CA ASP A 24 -4.58 -10.87 7.52
C ASP A 24 -5.86 -10.04 7.61
N TYR A 25 -5.77 -8.72 7.39
CA TYR A 25 -6.94 -7.87 7.26
C TYR A 25 -7.64 -8.00 5.90
N ILE A 26 -6.89 -8.06 4.79
CA ILE A 26 -7.50 -8.07 3.45
C ILE A 26 -8.34 -9.32 3.22
N THR A 27 -7.80 -10.49 3.57
CA THR A 27 -8.41 -11.81 3.29
C THR A 27 -9.86 -11.93 3.77
N PRO A 28 -10.22 -11.63 5.04
CA PRO A 28 -11.59 -11.72 5.52
C PRO A 28 -12.49 -10.60 5.00
N LEU A 29 -11.91 -9.48 4.57
CA LEU A 29 -12.65 -8.30 4.10
C LEU A 29 -13.03 -8.38 2.63
N GLN A 30 -12.33 -9.19 1.85
CA GLN A 30 -12.58 -9.37 0.43
C GLN A 30 -13.48 -10.58 0.15
N THR A 31 -14.21 -10.49 -0.96
CA THR A 31 -14.90 -11.60 -1.59
C THR A 31 -14.59 -11.57 -3.08
N ARG A 32 -14.67 -12.71 -3.74
CA ARG A 32 -14.48 -12.77 -5.18
C ARG A 32 -15.72 -12.19 -5.85
N SER A 33 -15.53 -11.23 -6.75
CA SER A 33 -16.62 -10.71 -7.59
C SER A 33 -17.21 -11.82 -8.46
N THR A 34 -18.51 -11.75 -8.70
CA THR A 34 -19.24 -12.60 -9.65
C THR A 34 -19.17 -12.06 -11.09
N ASP A 35 -18.51 -10.92 -11.30
CA ASP A 35 -18.31 -10.34 -12.63
C ASP A 35 -17.38 -11.20 -13.48
N ALA A 36 -17.48 -11.04 -14.81
CA ALA A 36 -16.62 -11.72 -15.77
C ALA A 36 -15.11 -11.51 -15.54
N ASP A 37 -14.73 -10.39 -14.90
CA ASP A 37 -13.34 -10.05 -14.58
C ASP A 37 -12.80 -10.84 -13.37
N GLY A 38 -13.67 -11.39 -12.52
CA GLY A 38 -13.30 -12.24 -11.38
C GLY A 38 -12.44 -11.58 -10.29
N ASN A 39 -12.36 -10.24 -10.27
CA ASN A 39 -11.56 -9.46 -9.32
C ASN A 39 -12.05 -9.61 -7.87
N TYR A 40 -11.15 -9.42 -6.90
CA TYR A 40 -11.55 -9.34 -5.50
C TYR A 40 -12.14 -7.96 -5.19
N ILE A 41 -13.25 -7.96 -4.45
CA ILE A 41 -13.95 -6.76 -4.01
C ILE A 41 -14.06 -6.77 -2.50
N PHE A 42 -13.98 -5.61 -1.87
CA PHE A 42 -14.33 -5.51 -0.45
C PHE A 42 -15.82 -5.79 -0.25
N LYS A 43 -16.17 -6.40 0.88
CA LYS A 43 -17.56 -6.60 1.30
C LYS A 43 -18.20 -5.23 1.58
N GLY A 44 -19.26 -4.90 0.84
CA GLY A 44 -19.99 -3.62 0.94
C GLY A 44 -20.79 -3.40 2.23
N THR A 45 -20.66 -4.27 3.22
CA THR A 45 -21.43 -4.24 4.47
C THR A 45 -20.86 -3.24 5.46
N PHE A 46 -21.71 -2.69 6.34
CA PHE A 46 -21.26 -1.82 7.45
C PHE A 46 -20.64 -2.58 8.61
N ALA A 47 -20.76 -3.90 8.66
CA ALA A 47 -20.24 -4.73 9.76
C ALA A 47 -18.71 -4.69 9.88
N ASN A 48 -18.01 -4.39 8.78
CA ASN A 48 -16.55 -4.49 8.69
C ASN A 48 -15.84 -3.12 8.66
N GLN A 49 -16.50 -2.07 9.17
CA GLN A 49 -15.95 -0.70 9.10
C GLN A 49 -14.70 -0.55 9.97
N GLU A 50 -14.69 -1.16 11.15
CA GLU A 50 -13.55 -1.07 12.07
C GLU A 50 -12.31 -1.74 11.49
N GLU A 51 -12.46 -2.94 10.92
CA GLU A 51 -11.37 -3.67 10.26
C GLU A 51 -10.84 -2.91 9.04
N ARG A 52 -11.70 -2.21 8.28
CA ARG A 52 -11.24 -1.33 7.19
C ARG A 52 -10.45 -0.13 7.70
N VAL A 53 -10.78 0.40 8.88
CA VAL A 53 -10.00 1.46 9.52
C VAL A 53 -8.63 0.92 9.95
N ARG A 54 -8.58 -0.27 10.56
CA ARG A 54 -7.32 -0.92 10.95
C ARG A 54 -6.45 -1.25 9.74
N LEU A 55 -7.03 -1.82 8.67
CA LEU A 55 -6.34 -2.05 7.40
C LEU A 55 -5.73 -0.75 6.85
N HIS A 56 -6.47 0.35 6.86
CA HIS A 56 -5.95 1.63 6.41
C HIS A 56 -4.77 2.11 7.27
N ALA A 57 -4.84 1.95 8.60
CA ALA A 57 -3.75 2.31 9.50
C ALA A 57 -2.49 1.49 9.23
N VAL A 58 -2.62 0.19 9.01
CA VAL A 58 -1.49 -0.69 8.64
C VAL A 58 -0.90 -0.27 7.29
N ARG A 59 -1.74 -0.04 6.27
CA ARG A 59 -1.29 0.45 4.96
C ARG A 59 -0.53 1.76 5.05
N LEU A 60 -1.00 2.68 5.91
CA LEU A 60 -0.32 3.94 6.16
C LEU A 60 1.05 3.71 6.79
N GLN A 61 1.16 2.83 7.78
CA GLN A 61 2.45 2.48 8.41
C GLN A 61 3.43 1.83 7.42
N ILE A 62 2.95 0.95 6.54
CA ILE A 62 3.75 0.37 5.46
C ILE A 62 4.30 1.46 4.55
N TYR A 63 3.44 2.38 4.10
CA TYR A 63 3.82 3.47 3.22
C TYR A 63 4.82 4.42 3.87
N THR A 64 4.52 4.91 5.08
CA THR A 64 5.47 5.70 5.87
C THR A 64 6.79 4.95 6.05
N GLY A 65 6.71 3.63 6.26
CA GLY A 65 7.87 2.80 6.40
C GLY A 65 8.76 2.77 5.16
N TYR A 66 8.16 2.61 3.97
CA TYR A 66 8.88 2.70 2.71
C TYR A 66 9.46 4.10 2.45
N SER A 67 8.74 5.17 2.80
CA SER A 67 9.27 6.54 2.67
C SER A 67 10.51 6.75 3.54
N SER A 68 10.50 6.31 4.80
CA SER A 68 11.69 6.34 5.67
C SER A 68 12.82 5.45 5.14
N LEU A 69 12.50 4.30 4.53
CA LEU A 69 13.50 3.45 3.90
C LEU A 69 14.20 4.17 2.75
N LEU A 70 13.49 4.94 1.92
CA LEU A 70 14.09 5.73 0.84
C LEU A 70 15.10 6.77 1.36
N GLU A 71 14.83 7.38 2.52
CA GLU A 71 15.76 8.29 3.21
C GLU A 71 17.04 7.56 3.65
N TYR A 72 16.90 6.38 4.29
CA TYR A 72 18.05 5.56 4.67
C TYR A 72 18.87 5.09 3.46
N LEU A 73 18.21 4.78 2.34
CA LEU A 73 18.88 4.42 1.10
C LEU A 73 19.61 5.61 0.48
N ALA A 74 19.12 6.84 0.64
CA ALA A 74 19.86 8.04 0.25
C ALA A 74 21.16 8.21 1.05
N GLU A 75 21.14 7.89 2.34
CA GLU A 75 22.35 7.88 3.16
C GLU A 75 23.30 6.74 2.75
N LEU A 76 22.77 5.53 2.51
CA LEU A 76 23.57 4.40 2.05
C LEU A 76 24.27 4.69 0.72
N ALA A 77 23.62 5.42 -0.19
CA ALA A 77 24.16 5.78 -1.50
C ALA A 77 25.46 6.60 -1.41
N LYS A 78 25.68 7.33 -0.30
CA LYS A 78 26.95 8.05 -0.05
C LYS A 78 28.14 7.11 0.19
N HIS A 79 27.88 5.85 0.52
CA HIS A 79 28.89 4.83 0.81
C HIS A 79 28.92 3.70 -0.23
N ASN A 80 27.76 3.26 -0.71
CA ASN A 80 27.60 2.19 -1.68
C ASN A 80 26.38 2.48 -2.57
N SER A 81 26.62 3.22 -3.66
CA SER A 81 25.58 3.65 -4.59
C SER A 81 24.90 2.49 -5.31
N THR A 82 25.64 1.45 -5.71
CA THR A 82 25.07 0.27 -6.39
C THR A 82 24.07 -0.45 -5.51
N LEU A 83 24.45 -0.78 -4.27
CA LEU A 83 23.55 -1.46 -3.34
C LEU A 83 22.32 -0.60 -3.00
N ALA A 84 22.52 0.70 -2.80
CA ALA A 84 21.42 1.62 -2.54
C ALA A 84 20.41 1.68 -3.71
N GLU A 85 20.90 1.67 -4.95
CA GLU A 85 20.06 1.71 -6.15
C GLU A 85 19.28 0.41 -6.35
N GLU A 86 19.89 -0.76 -6.10
CA GLU A 86 19.20 -2.05 -6.12
C GLU A 86 18.02 -2.06 -5.14
N HIS A 87 18.22 -1.58 -3.91
CA HIS A 87 17.16 -1.48 -2.92
C HIS A 87 16.10 -0.44 -3.30
N ARG A 88 16.48 0.72 -3.85
CA ARG A 88 15.52 1.72 -4.32
C ARG A 88 14.63 1.18 -5.42
N PHE A 89 15.19 0.41 -6.35
CA PHE A 89 14.43 -0.22 -7.41
C PHE A 89 13.43 -1.26 -6.86
N MET A 90 13.83 -2.08 -5.87
CA MET A 90 12.91 -3.01 -5.20
C MET A 90 11.78 -2.30 -4.47
N VAL A 91 12.08 -1.18 -3.78
CA VAL A 91 11.07 -0.34 -3.13
C VAL A 91 10.10 0.23 -4.15
N PHE A 92 10.61 0.78 -5.26
CA PHE A 92 9.80 1.28 -6.36
C PHE A 92 8.84 0.20 -6.89
N GLN A 93 9.35 -0.98 -7.26
CA GLN A 93 8.53 -2.07 -7.79
C GLN A 93 7.42 -2.47 -6.80
N THR A 94 7.77 -2.61 -5.52
CA THR A 94 6.82 -3.03 -4.49
C THR A 94 5.74 -1.98 -4.26
N MET A 95 6.11 -0.71 -4.18
CA MET A 95 5.14 0.38 -4.03
C MET A 95 4.24 0.54 -5.26
N MET A 96 4.77 0.33 -6.48
CA MET A 96 3.95 0.31 -7.70
C MET A 96 2.92 -0.82 -7.70
N MET A 97 3.32 -2.03 -7.30
CA MET A 97 2.37 -3.14 -7.16
C MET A 97 1.28 -2.84 -6.13
N LYS A 98 1.64 -2.23 -4.99
CA LYS A 98 0.66 -1.83 -3.96
C LYS A 98 -0.28 -0.74 -4.46
N ARG A 99 0.23 0.28 -5.15
CA ARG A 99 -0.56 1.34 -5.78
C ARG A 99 -1.58 0.75 -6.76
N ASP A 100 -1.13 -0.12 -7.65
CA ASP A 100 -2.00 -0.72 -8.66
C ASP A 100 -3.07 -1.59 -8.00
N ARG A 101 -2.73 -2.32 -6.94
CA ARG A 101 -3.70 -3.07 -6.11
C ARG A 101 -4.75 -2.15 -5.49
N LEU A 102 -4.36 -1.03 -4.89
CA LEU A 102 -5.30 -0.06 -4.31
C LEU A 102 -6.30 0.46 -5.36
N TRP A 103 -5.83 0.80 -6.55
CA TRP A 103 -6.71 1.22 -7.65
C TRP A 103 -7.61 0.11 -8.16
N MET A 104 -7.12 -1.13 -8.26
CA MET A 104 -7.94 -2.28 -8.63
C MET A 104 -9.04 -2.51 -7.61
N GLU A 105 -8.72 -2.45 -6.32
CA GLU A 105 -9.67 -2.58 -5.22
C GLU A 105 -10.74 -1.48 -5.28
N VAL A 106 -10.35 -0.21 -5.47
CA VAL A 106 -11.28 0.91 -5.61
C VAL A 106 -12.20 0.74 -6.82
N ARG A 107 -11.63 0.45 -8.00
CA ARG A 107 -12.40 0.29 -9.24
C ARG A 107 -13.40 -0.83 -9.11
N ALA A 108 -12.98 -1.98 -8.59
CA ALA A 108 -13.87 -3.12 -8.42
C ALA A 108 -14.98 -2.77 -7.41
N TYR A 109 -14.64 -2.13 -6.29
CA TYR A 109 -15.62 -1.74 -5.28
C TYR A 109 -16.66 -0.72 -5.77
N LEU A 110 -16.25 0.25 -6.59
CA LEU A 110 -17.15 1.23 -7.22
C LEU A 110 -18.05 0.59 -8.28
N LYS A 111 -17.52 -0.33 -9.09
CA LYS A 111 -18.28 -1.04 -10.14
C LYS A 111 -19.50 -1.79 -9.58
N HIS A 112 -19.40 -2.30 -8.35
CA HIS A 112 -20.50 -2.96 -7.65
C HIS A 112 -21.46 -2.02 -6.88
N GLY A 113 -21.28 -0.70 -7.03
CA GLY A 113 -22.12 0.31 -6.36
C GLY A 113 -21.88 0.45 -4.86
N TYR A 114 -20.88 -0.24 -4.30
CA TYR A 114 -20.60 -0.19 -2.85
C TYR A 114 -19.86 1.08 -2.44
N GLY A 115 -19.09 1.69 -3.34
CA GLY A 115 -18.28 2.88 -3.03
C GLY A 115 -19.07 4.17 -2.84
N GLU A 116 -20.36 4.22 -3.23
CA GLU A 116 -21.22 5.40 -3.07
C GLU A 116 -22.07 5.36 -1.79
N ILE A 117 -22.00 4.25 -1.02
CA ILE A 117 -22.90 4.01 0.11
C ILE A 117 -22.23 4.40 1.44
N GLY A 118 -22.59 5.56 1.98
CA GLY A 118 -22.23 5.98 3.34
C GLY A 118 -20.73 5.87 3.64
N MET A 119 -20.37 5.17 4.72
CA MET A 119 -18.99 4.99 5.19
C MET A 119 -18.07 4.22 4.22
N ASN A 120 -18.62 3.59 3.17
CA ASN A 120 -17.82 2.92 2.14
C ASN A 120 -17.08 3.92 1.23
N ALA A 121 -17.62 5.13 1.06
CA ALA A 121 -16.96 6.21 0.33
C ALA A 121 -15.64 6.61 1.01
N THR A 122 -15.59 6.57 2.34
CA THR A 122 -14.36 6.84 3.10
C THR A 122 -13.26 5.82 2.80
N HIS A 123 -13.60 4.55 2.61
CA HIS A 123 -12.62 3.53 2.22
C HIS A 123 -12.06 3.79 0.82
N VAL A 124 -12.92 4.14 -0.13
CA VAL A 124 -12.51 4.52 -1.49
C VAL A 124 -11.56 5.71 -1.46
N GLN A 125 -11.93 6.78 -0.75
CA GLN A 125 -11.09 7.98 -0.60
C GLN A 125 -9.73 7.68 0.01
N ARG A 126 -9.68 6.85 1.05
CA ARG A 126 -8.43 6.44 1.72
C ARG A 126 -7.52 5.65 0.79
N ASN A 127 -8.05 4.70 0.04
CA ASN A 127 -7.24 3.92 -0.91
C ASN A 127 -6.74 4.77 -2.07
N ASN A 128 -7.58 5.67 -2.62
CA ASN A 128 -7.15 6.62 -3.65
C ASN A 128 -6.04 7.52 -3.14
N ARG A 129 -6.21 8.13 -1.96
CA ARG A 129 -5.19 8.99 -1.36
C ARG A 129 -3.86 8.26 -1.18
N LEU A 130 -3.88 7.02 -0.66
CA LEU A 130 -2.66 6.22 -0.53
C LEU A 130 -2.00 5.94 -1.89
N ALA A 131 -2.79 5.65 -2.93
CA ALA A 131 -2.26 5.42 -4.27
C ALA A 131 -1.66 6.71 -4.89
N ASP A 132 -2.27 7.86 -4.61
CA ASP A 132 -1.77 9.17 -5.05
C ASP A 132 -0.49 9.55 -4.29
N ASP A 133 -0.44 9.33 -2.97
CA ASP A 133 0.75 9.56 -2.15
C ASP A 133 1.92 8.69 -2.64
N ILE A 134 1.67 7.41 -2.96
CA ILE A 134 2.67 6.53 -3.60
C ILE A 134 3.13 7.11 -4.95
N SER A 135 2.20 7.60 -5.78
CA SER A 135 2.56 8.18 -7.08
C SER A 135 3.43 9.43 -6.92
N ALA A 136 3.08 10.30 -5.98
CA ALA A 136 3.83 11.51 -5.66
C ALA A 136 5.25 11.21 -5.16
N THR A 137 5.45 10.12 -4.41
CA THR A 137 6.78 9.69 -3.93
C THR A 137 7.78 9.45 -5.07
N PHE A 138 7.28 9.07 -6.25
CA PHE A 138 8.11 8.72 -7.41
C PHE A 138 7.87 9.65 -8.61
N ASP A 139 7.30 10.83 -8.38
CA ASP A 139 6.98 11.83 -9.40
C ASP A 139 6.16 11.27 -10.58
N LEU A 140 5.25 10.34 -10.29
CA LEU A 140 4.38 9.73 -11.28
C LEU A 140 3.05 10.51 -11.38
N PRO A 141 2.44 10.58 -12.57
CA PRO A 141 1.11 11.18 -12.69
C PRO A 141 0.10 10.39 -11.84
N GLY A 142 -0.67 11.13 -11.03
CA GLY A 142 -1.85 10.58 -10.36
C GLY A 142 -2.87 10.10 -11.39
N ARG A 143 -3.70 9.12 -11.03
CA ARG A 143 -4.81 8.70 -11.88
C ARG A 143 -6.01 9.61 -11.59
N TYR A 144 -6.27 10.51 -12.54
CA TYR A 144 -7.48 11.33 -12.75
C TYR A 144 -8.44 11.51 -11.57
#